data_AF-A0A6B0HNS3-F1
#
_entry.id   AF-A0A6B0HNS3-F1
#
_cell.length_a   1.000
_cell.length_b   1.000
_cell.length_c   1.000
_cell.angle_alpha   90.00
_cell.angle_beta   90.00
_cell.angle_gamma   90.00
#
_symmetry.space_group_name_H-M   'P 1'
#
loop_
_entity.id
_entity.type
_entity.pdbx_description
1 polymer ?
#
loop_
_entity_poly.entity_id
_entity_poly.type
_entity_poly.pdbx_seq_one_letter_code
_entity_poly.pdbx_strand_id
1 'polypeptide(L)'
;MDVESGFPVRHYEENPDIYKYIAGLDLKIYMRYGNHLADITFSNIVRKKAFFRGNLRLSYTYKYSQYVGLYIQYFIGNNDYLYEYNSFGHRIGAGFRFVR
;
A
#
# COMPACT_ATOMS: atom_id res chain seq x y z
N MET A 1 7.71 12.61 3.06
CA MET A 1 7.72 11.76 1.85
C MET A 1 8.81 10.76 2.06
N ASP A 2 8.49 9.48 1.88
CA ASP A 2 9.38 8.34 2.07
C ASP A 2 9.34 7.49 0.80
N VAL A 3 10.50 6.94 0.43
CA VAL A 3 10.67 6.22 -0.83
C VAL A 3 11.38 4.92 -0.51
N GLU A 4 10.72 3.81 -0.80
CA GLU A 4 11.22 2.46 -0.56
C GLU A 4 11.36 1.73 -1.89
N SER A 5 12.45 0.98 -2.08
CA SER A 5 12.65 0.18 -3.29
C SER A 5 12.93 -1.27 -2.90
N GLY A 6 12.09 -2.18 -3.39
CA GLY A 6 12.24 -3.61 -3.15
C GLY A 6 12.51 -4.36 -4.44
N PHE A 7 13.67 -5.02 -4.52
CA PHE A 7 13.95 -5.99 -5.56
C PHE A 7 14.06 -7.38 -4.93
N PRO A 8 13.22 -8.34 -5.35
CA PRO A 8 13.25 -9.70 -4.83
C PRO A 8 14.54 -10.39 -5.26
N VAL A 9 15.33 -10.84 -4.28
CA VAL A 9 16.64 -11.48 -4.49
C VAL A 9 16.52 -12.98 -4.76
N ARG A 10 15.38 -13.60 -4.42
CA ARG A 10 15.21 -15.06 -4.42
C ARG A 10 14.10 -15.53 -5.34
N HIS A 11 14.36 -16.62 -6.07
CA HIS A 11 13.34 -17.31 -6.85
C HIS A 11 12.39 -18.10 -5.91
N TYR A 12 11.08 -18.00 -6.13
CA TYR A 12 9.98 -18.59 -5.37
C TYR A 12 9.29 -19.53 -6.35
N GLU A 13 9.58 -20.83 -6.26
CA GLU A 13 9.07 -21.84 -7.19
C GLU A 13 7.53 -21.92 -7.15
N GLU A 14 6.92 -21.62 -6.00
CA GLU A 14 5.47 -21.62 -5.81
C GLU A 14 4.76 -20.44 -6.48
N ASN A 15 5.44 -19.30 -6.62
CA ASN A 15 4.90 -18.08 -7.24
C ASN A 15 5.95 -17.49 -8.20
N PRO A 16 6.22 -18.18 -9.32
CA PRO A 16 7.37 -17.90 -10.19
C PRO A 16 7.29 -16.53 -10.87
N ASP A 17 6.10 -15.94 -10.95
CA ASP A 17 5.88 -14.62 -11.52
C ASP A 17 5.63 -13.52 -10.48
N ILE A 18 5.80 -13.79 -9.19
CA ILE A 18 5.58 -12.82 -8.10
C ILE A 18 6.41 -11.54 -8.24
N TYR A 19 7.60 -11.66 -8.82
CA TYR A 19 8.45 -10.53 -9.16
C TYR A 19 7.72 -9.52 -10.03
N LYS A 20 6.80 -9.99 -10.88
CA LYS A 20 6.00 -9.13 -11.77
C LYS A 20 5.08 -8.17 -11.01
N TYR A 21 4.83 -8.45 -9.73
CA TYR A 21 3.81 -7.77 -8.94
C TYR A 21 4.34 -7.17 -7.64
N ILE A 22 5.52 -7.60 -7.15
CA ILE A 22 6.15 -7.05 -5.93
C ILE A 22 7.41 -6.23 -6.25
N ALA A 23 8.06 -6.46 -7.39
CA ALA A 23 9.28 -5.72 -7.73
C ALA A 23 8.96 -4.33 -8.29
N GLY A 24 9.37 -3.30 -7.55
CA GLY A 24 9.14 -1.92 -7.93
C GLY A 24 9.60 -0.88 -6.92
N LEU A 25 9.22 0.35 -7.22
CA LEU A 25 9.46 1.53 -6.41
C LEU A 25 8.15 1.89 -5.70
N ASP A 26 8.23 2.00 -4.38
CA ASP A 26 7.14 2.33 -3.49
C ASP A 26 7.32 3.76 -2.98
N LEU A 27 6.36 4.61 -3.31
CA LEU A 27 6.31 6.00 -2.88
C LEU A 27 5.26 6.16 -1.78
N LYS A 28 5.70 6.63 -0.62
CA LYS A 28 4.85 6.88 0.55
C LYS A 28 4.81 8.38 0.86
N ILE A 29 3.63 8.96 0.82
CA ILE A 29 3.38 10.36 1.15
C ILE A 29 2.56 10.39 2.43
N TYR A 30 3.08 11.08 3.44
CA TYR A 30 2.45 11.24 4.73
C TYR A 30 2.12 12.72 4.93
N MET A 31 0.86 13.01 5.23
CA MET A 31 0.35 14.35 5.50
C MET A 31 -0.26 14.36 6.90
N ARG A 32 0.24 15.24 7.77
CA ARG A 32 -0.27 15.42 9.13
C ARG A 32 -0.70 16.87 9.31
N TYR A 33 -1.94 17.07 9.71
CA TYR A 33 -2.48 18.38 10.06
C TYR A 33 -3.32 18.29 11.33
N GLY A 34 -2.77 18.75 12.45
CA GLY A 34 -3.41 18.65 13.78
C GLY A 34 -3.77 17.20 14.13
N ASN A 35 -5.07 16.94 14.23
CA ASN A 35 -5.65 15.62 14.53
C ASN A 35 -5.87 14.75 13.29
N HIS A 36 -5.55 15.24 12.10
CA HIS A 36 -5.73 14.53 10.84
C HIS A 36 -4.40 13.95 10.36
N LEU A 37 -4.40 12.66 10.05
CA LEU A 37 -3.30 11.94 9.41
C LEU A 37 -3.82 11.34 8.10
N ALA A 38 -3.19 11.67 6.99
CA ALA A 38 -3.49 11.09 5.69
C ALA A 38 -2.21 10.48 5.13
N ASP A 39 -2.30 9.21 4.75
CA ASP A 39 -1.19 8.45 4.20
C ASP A 39 -1.59 7.96 2.80
N ILE A 40 -0.74 8.23 1.82
CA ILE A 40 -0.92 7.82 0.43
C ILE A 40 0.29 6.99 0.06
N THR A 41 0.09 5.74 -0.34
CA THR A 41 1.14 4.85 -0.80
C THR A 41 0.86 4.42 -2.22
N PHE A 42 1.80 4.70 -3.11
CA PHE A 42 1.83 4.17 -4.46
C PHE A 42 2.90 3.09 -4.52
N SER A 43 2.53 1.85 -4.83
CA SER A 43 3.49 0.76 -4.97
C SER A 43 3.63 0.34 -6.44
N ASN A 44 4.80 -0.21 -6.78
CA ASN A 44 5.09 -0.73 -8.13
C ASN A 44 5.02 0.31 -9.27
N ILE A 45 5.40 1.56 -9.01
CA ILE A 45 5.21 2.69 -9.96
C ILE A 45 6.11 2.57 -11.20
N VAL A 46 7.34 2.06 -11.06
CA VAL A 46 8.33 2.05 -12.15
C VAL A 46 8.51 0.63 -12.68
N ARG A 47 7.88 0.33 -13.83
CA ARG A 47 8.16 -0.88 -14.62
C ARG A 47 8.40 -0.55 -16.09
N LYS A 48 9.42 -1.19 -16.66
CA LYS A 48 10.03 -0.85 -17.96
C LYS A 48 9.20 -1.22 -19.21
N LYS A 49 7.98 -1.79 -19.10
CA LYS A 49 7.14 -2.11 -20.29
C LYS A 49 5.65 -2.39 -19.95
N ALA A 50 4.79 -1.58 -20.55
CA ALA A 50 3.40 -1.81 -21.01
C ALA A 50 2.27 -2.30 -20.08
N PHE A 51 2.53 -2.82 -18.87
CA PHE A 51 1.44 -3.21 -17.96
C PHE A 51 1.61 -2.52 -16.61
N PHE A 52 1.02 -1.34 -16.49
CA PHE A 52 0.96 -0.60 -15.22
C PHE A 52 0.03 -1.37 -14.26
N ARG A 53 0.62 -2.22 -13.42
CA ARG A 53 -0.04 -2.94 -12.32
C ARG A 53 0.31 -2.28 -10.98
N GLY A 54 0.30 -0.95 -10.98
CA GLY A 54 0.58 -0.15 -9.80
C GLY A 54 -0.55 -0.28 -8.79
N ASN A 55 -0.20 -0.17 -7.51
CA ASN A 55 -1.16 -0.23 -6.42
C ASN A 55 -1.27 1.12 -5.76
N LEU A 56 -2.48 1.49 -5.37
CA LEU A 56 -2.74 2.68 -4.60
C LEU A 56 -3.39 2.29 -3.27
N ARG A 57 -2.76 2.70 -2.18
CA ARG A 57 -3.31 2.62 -0.84
C ARG A 57 -3.48 4.02 -0.28
N LEU A 58 -4.72 4.38 -0.01
CA LEU A 58 -5.10 5.58 0.71
C LEU A 58 -5.46 5.19 2.14
N SER A 59 -5.03 5.99 3.09
CA SER A 59 -5.31 5.80 4.50
C SER A 59 -5.57 7.14 5.13
N TYR A 60 -6.59 7.21 5.96
CA TYR A 60 -6.95 8.40 6.69
C TYR A 60 -7.21 8.03 8.14
N THR A 61 -6.56 8.73 9.06
CA THR A 61 -6.77 8.58 10.49
C THR A 61 -7.16 9.92 11.09
N TYR A 62 -8.31 9.97 11.76
CA TYR A 62 -8.71 11.09 12.59
C TYR A 62 -8.47 10.76 14.06
N LYS A 63 -7.56 11.48 14.72
CA LYS A 63 -7.28 11.34 16.15
C LYS A 63 -8.44 11.92 16.94
N TYR A 64 -9.26 11.05 17.55
CA TYR A 64 -10.33 11.46 18.44
C TYR A 64 -9.81 11.69 19.86
N SER A 65 -8.90 10.83 20.32
CA SER A 65 -8.25 10.92 21.62
C SER A 65 -6.74 10.72 21.48
N GLN A 66 -6.00 10.90 22.58
CA GLN A 66 -4.57 10.62 22.65
C GLN A 66 -4.23 9.15 22.38
N TYR A 67 -5.21 8.24 22.51
CA TYR A 67 -5.01 6.79 22.39
C TYR A 67 -5.69 6.16 21.18
N VAL A 68 -6.78 6.77 20.68
CA VAL A 68 -7.65 6.16 19.66
C VAL A 68 -7.95 7.17 18.56
N GLY A 69 -7.80 6.71 17.32
CA GLY A 69 -8.23 7.42 16.12
C GLY A 69 -9.15 6.57 15.26
N LEU A 70 -10.11 7.22 14.61
CA LEU A 70 -10.90 6.60 13.55
C LEU A 70 -10.01 6.40 12.33
N TYR A 71 -9.98 5.20 11.78
CA TYR A 71 -9.13 4.81 10.67
C TYR A 71 -9.97 4.33 9.50
N ILE A 72 -9.71 4.88 8.33
CA ILE A 72 -10.30 4.45 7.06
C ILE A 72 -9.15 4.14 6.11
N GLN A 73 -9.23 3.00 5.44
CA GLN A 73 -8.30 2.57 4.42
C GLN A 73 -9.06 2.27 3.14
N TYR A 74 -8.51 2.72 2.02
CA TYR A 74 -8.93 2.31 0.70
C TYR A 74 -7.74 1.79 -0.08
N PHE A 75 -7.85 0.60 -0.63
CA PHE A 75 -6.84 0.00 -1.49
C PHE A 75 -7.45 -0.28 -2.86
N ILE A 76 -6.68 -0.04 -3.92
CA ILE A 76 -7.01 -0.44 -5.28
C ILE A 76 -5.73 -0.89 -6.00
N GLY A 77 -5.78 -2.05 -6.64
CA GLY A 77 -4.65 -2.60 -7.38
C GLY A 77 -4.56 -4.11 -7.25
N ASN A 78 -3.38 -4.63 -7.59
CA ASN A 78 -3.02 -6.04 -7.50
C ASN A 78 -2.15 -6.27 -6.25
N ASN A 79 -2.02 -7.48 -5.72
CA ASN A 79 -1.25 -7.71 -4.47
C ASN A 79 -1.79 -7.03 -3.21
N ASP A 80 -3.09 -6.96 -3.01
CA ASP A 80 -3.56 -6.67 -1.65
C ASP A 80 -3.16 -7.81 -0.68
N TYR A 81 -3.10 -9.04 -1.21
CA TYR A 81 -2.64 -10.23 -0.51
C TYR A 81 -1.62 -11.02 -1.32
N LEU A 82 -0.75 -11.74 -0.63
CA LEU A 82 0.29 -12.58 -1.24
C LEU A 82 -0.30 -13.74 -2.05
N TYR A 83 -1.45 -14.28 -1.64
CA TYR A 83 -2.12 -15.39 -2.31
C TYR A 83 -2.96 -14.94 -3.52
N GLU A 84 -3.27 -13.64 -3.61
CA GLU A 84 -4.05 -13.01 -4.70
C GLU A 84 -3.21 -11.95 -5.43
N TYR A 85 -1.90 -12.16 -5.51
CA TYR A 85 -0.95 -11.20 -6.07
C TYR A 85 -1.28 -10.81 -7.54
N ASN A 86 -1.89 -11.72 -8.30
CA ASN A 86 -2.31 -11.50 -9.68
C ASN A 86 -3.75 -10.98 -9.84
N SER A 87 -4.56 -10.92 -8.79
CA SER A 87 -5.95 -10.45 -8.90
C SER A 87 -6.03 -8.93 -8.74
N PHE A 88 -6.79 -8.24 -9.60
CA PHE A 88 -7.11 -6.83 -9.41
C PHE A 88 -8.30 -6.70 -8.48
N GLY A 89 -8.12 -5.99 -7.36
CA GLY A 89 -9.15 -5.81 -6.35
C GLY A 89 -9.21 -4.38 -5.85
N HIS A 90 -10.30 -4.06 -5.19
CA HIS A 90 -10.42 -2.87 -4.35
C HIS A 90 -10.91 -3.30 -2.97
N ARG A 91 -10.32 -2.73 -1.91
CA ARG A 91 -10.69 -2.99 -0.53
C ARG A 91 -10.96 -1.68 0.17
N ILE A 92 -12.12 -1.60 0.83
CA ILE A 92 -12.43 -0.55 1.78
C ILE A 92 -12.45 -1.14 3.19
N GLY A 93 -11.76 -0.48 4.11
CA GLY A 93 -11.72 -0.86 5.51
C GLY A 93 -11.97 0.36 6.38
N ALA A 94 -12.77 0.18 7.42
CA ALA A 94 -12.96 1.19 8.46
C ALA A 94 -12.76 0.52 9.82
N GLY A 95 -12.17 1.23 10.77
CA GLY A 95 -11.90 0.70 12.09
C GLY A 95 -11.28 1.75 13.01
N PHE A 96 -10.63 1.25 14.05
CA PHE A 96 -9.92 2.09 15.01
C PHE A 96 -8.42 1.81 14.92
N ARG A 97 -7.62 2.88 14.95
CA ARG A 97 -6.16 2.81 15.02
C ARG A 97 -5.73 3.35 16.37
N PHE A 98 -4.89 2.59 17.06
CA PHE A 98 -4.21 3.10 18.24
C PHE A 98 -3.21 4.14 17.80
N VAL A 99 -3.31 5.31 18.41
CA VAL A 99 -2.46 6.46 18.14
C VAL A 99 -1.66 6.71 19.41
N ARG A 100 -0.35 6.89 19.28
CA ARG A 100 0.53 7.34 20.35
C ARG A 100 1.20 8.66 19.96
#